data_AF-A0A2N2G277-F1
#
_entry.id   AF-A0A2N2G277-F1
#
_cell.length_a   1.000
_cell.length_b   1.000
_cell.length_c   1.000
_cell.angle_alpha   90.00
_cell.angle_beta   90.00
_cell.angle_gamma   90.00
#
_symmetry.space_group_name_H-M   'P 1'
#
loop_
_entity.id
_entity.type
_entity.pdbx_description
1 polymer ?
#
loop_
_entity_poly.entity_id
_entity_poly.type
_entity_poly.pdbx_seq_one_letter_code
_entity_poly.pdbx_strand_id
1 'polypeptide(L)'
;MLFNSYEFLLLFLPITFFVYFYLNSKKLITLSKIFLVVASLFFYSWWNPIYLPLILGSMIFNFYIGQSLGRKSTKKMLTFGIVGNVTLLGYFKYTDFFIENFNWALNKDVELLHLALPLAI
;
A
#
# COMPACT_ATOMS: atom_id res chain seq x y z
N MET A 1 -11.88 5.72 -0.02
CA MET A 1 -12.52 6.06 -1.29
C MET A 1 -12.04 5.03 -2.31
N LEU A 2 -12.93 4.50 -3.16
CA LEU A 2 -12.54 3.53 -4.19
C LEU A 2 -12.20 4.26 -5.49
N PHE A 3 -11.32 3.68 -6.32
CA PHE A 3 -10.96 4.30 -7.61
C PHE A 3 -12.14 4.46 -8.58
N ASN A 4 -13.16 3.59 -8.46
CA ASN A 4 -14.38 3.66 -9.26
C ASN A 4 -15.49 4.51 -8.62
N SER A 5 -15.26 5.16 -7.48
CA SER A 5 -16.28 6.00 -6.85
C SER A 5 -16.39 7.36 -7.53
N TYR A 6 -17.59 7.94 -7.52
CA TYR A 6 -17.83 9.29 -8.03
C TYR A 6 -17.01 10.35 -7.28
N GLU A 7 -16.82 10.17 -5.97
CA GLU A 7 -15.96 11.03 -5.15
C GLU A 7 -14.51 11.06 -5.68
N PHE A 8 -13.98 9.91 -6.11
CA PHE A 8 -12.63 9.85 -6.66
C PHE A 8 -12.58 10.56 -8.02
N LEU A 9 -13.50 10.20 -8.92
CA LEU A 9 -13.49 10.66 -10.30
C LEU A 9 -13.81 12.16 -10.45
N LEU A 10 -14.76 12.68 -9.68
CA LEU A 10 -15.29 14.04 -9.86
C LEU A 10 -14.67 15.06 -8.91
N LEU A 11 -14.16 14.64 -7.75
CA LEU A 11 -13.58 15.56 -6.77
C LEU A 11 -12.08 15.34 -6.61
N PHE A 12 -11.68 14.17 -6.10
CA PHE A 12 -10.29 13.95 -5.71
C PHE A 12 -9.32 14.02 -6.88
N LEU A 13 -9.63 13.36 -8.00
CA LEU A 13 -8.77 13.32 -9.17
C LEU A 13 -8.62 14.71 -9.82
N PRO A 14 -9.70 15.46 -10.14
CA PRO A 14 -9.56 16.82 -10.68
C PRO A 14 -8.81 17.75 -9.74
N ILE A 15 -9.12 17.76 -8.44
CA ILE A 15 -8.43 18.62 -7.47
C ILE A 15 -6.94 18.30 -7.42
N THR A 16 -6.58 17.02 -7.31
CA THR A 16 -5.18 16.58 -7.26
C THR A 16 -4.44 16.95 -8.54
N PHE A 17 -5.08 16.76 -9.69
CA PHE A 17 -4.53 17.11 -11.00
C PHE A 17 -4.25 18.62 -11.09
N PHE A 18 -5.25 19.47 -10.82
CA PHE A 18 -5.09 20.92 -10.97
C PHE A 18 -4.08 21.49 -9.97
N VAL A 19 -4.08 21.05 -8.71
CA VAL A 19 -3.11 21.52 -7.71
C VAL A 19 -1.69 21.10 -8.10
N TYR A 20 -1.48 19.86 -8.55
CA TYR A 20 -0.17 19.39 -8.98
C TYR A 20 0.39 20.22 -10.14
N PHE A 21 -0.39 20.43 -11.19
CA PHE A 21 0.03 21.22 -12.36
C PHE A 21 0.17 22.70 -12.02
N TYR A 22 -0.66 23.25 -11.14
CA TYR A 22 -0.52 24.61 -10.64
C TYR A 22 0.81 24.81 -9.92
N LEU A 23 1.16 23.93 -8.98
CA LEU A 23 2.45 23.99 -8.28
C LEU A 23 3.64 23.86 -9.23
N ASN A 24 3.53 22.99 -10.25
CA ASN A 24 4.58 22.81 -11.26
C ASN A 24 4.73 24.07 -12.14
N SER A 25 3.62 24.74 -12.48
CA SER A 25 3.65 26.01 -13.22
C SER A 25 4.39 27.13 -12.48
N LYS A 26 4.38 27.09 -11.14
CA LYS A 26 5.13 28.00 -10.26
C LYS A 26 6.59 27.58 -10.04
N LYS A 27 7.08 26.56 -10.76
CA LYS A 27 8.41 25.95 -10.57
C LYS A 27 8.63 25.35 -9.17
N LEU A 28 7.57 25.08 -8.42
CA LEU A 28 7.61 24.49 -7.07
C LEU A 28 7.65 22.96 -7.14
N ILE A 29 8.60 22.41 -7.89
CA ILE A 29 8.64 20.97 -8.26
C ILE A 29 8.68 20.06 -7.02
N THR A 30 9.48 20.41 -6.02
CA THR A 30 9.58 19.63 -4.77
C THR A 30 8.24 19.63 -4.02
N LEU A 31 7.56 20.77 -3.98
CA LEU A 31 6.25 20.89 -3.32
C LEU A 31 5.18 20.11 -4.08
N SER A 32 5.21 20.10 -5.42
CA SER A 32 4.32 19.27 -6.25
C SER A 32 4.48 17.78 -5.94
N LYS A 33 5.72 17.30 -5.75
CA LYS A 33 5.99 15.90 -5.40
C LYS A 33 5.49 15.57 -3.99
N ILE A 34 5.77 16.43 -3.02
CA ILE A 34 5.28 16.27 -1.63
C ILE A 34 3.74 16.24 -1.64
N PHE A 35 3.10 17.15 -2.36
CA PHE A 35 1.65 17.17 -2.51
C PHE A 35 1.10 15.85 -3.08
N LEU A 36 1.72 15.29 -4.14
CA LEU A 36 1.30 13.99 -4.69
C LEU A 36 1.45 12.85 -3.67
N VAL A 37 2.54 12.83 -2.91
CA VAL A 37 2.74 11.82 -1.85
C VAL A 37 1.66 11.96 -0.78
N VAL A 38 1.40 13.17 -0.31
CA VAL A 38 0.36 13.43 0.71
C VAL A 38 -1.03 13.08 0.18
N ALA A 39 -1.36 13.46 -1.05
CA ALA A 39 -2.63 13.12 -1.69
C ALA A 39 -2.80 11.59 -1.79
N SER A 40 -1.74 10.88 -2.18
CA SER A 40 -1.75 9.40 -2.26
C SER A 40 -1.94 8.76 -0.89
N LEU A 41 -1.22 9.23 0.13
CA LEU A 41 -1.36 8.74 1.51
C LEU A 41 -2.76 9.00 2.06
N PHE A 42 -3.31 10.19 1.79
CA PHE A 42 -4.68 10.54 2.16
C PHE A 42 -5.69 9.60 1.51
N PHE A 43 -5.58 9.39 0.19
CA PHE A 43 -6.43 8.45 -0.56
C PHE A 43 -6.41 7.05 0.05
N TYR A 44 -5.22 6.52 0.35
CA TYR A 44 -5.07 5.18 0.92
C TYR A 44 -5.55 5.08 2.38
N SER A 45 -5.42 6.15 3.16
CA SER A 45 -5.92 6.20 4.54
C SER A 45 -7.43 6.42 4.67
N TRP A 46 -8.13 6.77 3.57
CA TRP A 46 -9.53 7.20 3.61
C TRP A 46 -10.48 6.18 4.25
N TRP A 47 -10.27 4.89 4.00
CA TRP A 47 -11.13 3.83 4.55
C TRP A 47 -10.75 3.45 5.98
N ASN A 48 -9.46 3.29 6.25
CA ASN A 48 -8.99 3.00 7.59
C ASN A 48 -7.55 3.51 7.77
N PRO A 49 -7.34 4.57 8.56
CA PRO A 49 -6.03 5.16 8.78
C PRO A 49 -5.08 4.23 9.57
N ILE A 50 -5.59 3.16 10.20
CA ILE A 50 -4.74 2.20 10.94
C ILE A 50 -3.75 1.49 10.03
N TYR A 51 -4.04 1.38 8.73
CA TYR A 51 -3.13 0.77 7.74
C TYR A 51 -2.12 1.76 7.17
N LEU A 52 -2.20 3.05 7.50
CA LEU A 52 -1.27 4.06 7.01
C LEU A 52 0.19 3.80 7.49
N PRO A 53 0.45 3.48 8.79
CA PRO A 53 1.78 3.09 9.24
C PRO A 53 2.31 1.84 8.52
N LEU A 54 1.44 0.89 8.19
CA LEU A 54 1.80 -0.32 7.45
C LEU A 54 2.27 0.02 6.03
N ILE A 55 1.52 0.87 5.31
CA ILE A 55 1.87 1.31 3.95
C ILE A 55 3.18 2.09 3.98
N LEU A 56 3.34 3.03 4.93
CA LEU A 56 4.59 3.77 5.12
C LEU A 56 5.77 2.84 5.42
N GLY A 57 5.59 1.88 6.34
CA GLY A 57 6.60 0.88 6.68
C GLY A 57 7.01 0.03 5.48
N SER A 58 6.05 -0.45 4.70
CA SER A 58 6.30 -1.22 3.47
C SER A 58 7.04 -0.39 2.41
N MET A 59 6.67 0.87 2.21
CA MET A 59 7.36 1.77 1.28
C MET A 59 8.81 2.02 1.70
N ILE A 60 9.05 2.32 2.97
CA ILE A 60 10.39 2.56 3.51
C ILE A 60 11.24 1.29 3.41
N PHE A 61 10.68 0.15 3.78
CA PHE A 61 11.32 -1.16 3.65
C PHE A 61 11.75 -1.42 2.19
N ASN A 62 10.81 -1.32 1.25
CA ASN A 62 11.08 -1.55 -0.16
C ASN A 62 12.08 -0.54 -0.74
N PHE A 63 12.02 0.72 -0.31
CA PHE A 63 12.96 1.76 -0.72
C PHE A 63 14.40 1.40 -0.31
N TYR A 64 14.64 0.99 0.94
CA TYR A 64 15.97 0.61 1.40
C TYR A 64 16.46 -0.69 0.73
N ILE A 65 15.57 -1.66 0.54
CA ILE A 65 15.92 -2.90 -0.16
C ILE A 65 16.31 -2.61 -1.62
N GLY A 66 15.49 -1.84 -2.34
CA GLY A 66 15.75 -1.44 -3.72
C GLY A 66 17.05 -0.63 -3.85
N GLN A 67 17.27 0.33 -2.94
CA GLN A 67 18.47 1.16 -2.96
C GLN A 67 19.75 0.34 -2.74
N SER A 68 19.76 -0.60 -1.80
CA SER A 68 20.98 -1.38 -1.56
C SER A 68 21.18 -2.46 -2.63
N LEU A 69 20.12 -3.01 -3.22
CA LEU A 69 20.22 -3.87 -4.41
C LEU A 69 20.83 -3.11 -5.61
N GLY A 70 20.48 -1.83 -5.79
CA GLY A 70 21.08 -0.98 -6.82
C GLY A 70 22.59 -0.73 -6.63
N ARG A 71 23.09 -0.75 -5.38
CA ARG A 71 24.52 -0.64 -5.08
C ARG A 71 25.26 -1.97 -5.23
N LYS A 72 24.68 -3.04 -4.70
CA LYS A 72 25.23 -4.39 -4.78
C LYS A 72 24.10 -5.40 -4.76
N SER A 73 23.77 -5.91 -5.93
CA SER A 73 22.75 -6.94 -6.05
C SER A 73 23.26 -8.25 -5.47
N THR A 74 22.57 -8.77 -4.46
CA THR A 74 22.83 -10.10 -3.90
C THR A 74 21.55 -10.89 -3.86
N LYS A 75 21.63 -12.19 -4.19
CA LYS A 75 20.47 -13.09 -4.17
C LYS A 75 19.78 -13.11 -2.81
N LYS A 76 20.56 -13.13 -1.72
CA LYS A 76 20.05 -13.11 -0.35
C LYS A 76 19.16 -11.88 -0.08
N MET A 77 19.61 -10.70 -0.51
CA MET A 77 18.87 -9.45 -0.30
C MET A 77 17.60 -9.38 -1.14
N LEU A 78 17.66 -9.85 -2.38
CA LEU A 78 16.48 -9.95 -3.24
C LEU A 78 15.45 -10.92 -2.65
N THR A 79 15.90 -12.10 -2.23
CA THR A 79 15.02 -13.10 -1.57
C THR A 79 14.41 -12.51 -0.30
N PHE A 80 15.17 -11.80 0.52
CA PHE A 80 14.64 -11.15 1.73
C PHE A 80 13.54 -10.12 1.41
N GLY A 81 13.75 -9.27 0.41
CA GLY A 81 12.73 -8.31 -0.05
C GLY A 81 11.46 -8.99 -0.54
N ILE A 82 11.59 -10.04 -1.36
CA ILE A 82 10.45 -10.80 -1.89
C ILE A 82 9.70 -11.48 -0.75
N VAL A 83 10.40 -12.20 0.13
CA VAL A 83 9.79 -12.90 1.27
C VAL A 83 9.01 -11.93 2.15
N GLY A 84 9.56 -10.75 2.45
CA GLY A 84 8.85 -9.71 3.21
C GLY A 84 7.52 -9.30 2.58
N ASN A 85 7.52 -8.96 1.28
CA ASN A 85 6.30 -8.57 0.57
C ASN A 85 5.28 -9.72 0.45
N VAL A 86 5.75 -10.94 0.14
CA VAL A 86 4.89 -12.13 0.04
C VAL A 86 4.29 -12.49 1.40
N THR A 87 5.02 -12.26 2.49
CA THR A 87 4.51 -12.52 3.86
C THR A 87 3.39 -11.53 4.21
N LEU A 88 3.57 -10.25 3.90
CA LEU A 88 2.51 -9.24 4.07
C LEU A 88 1.26 -9.58 3.22
N LEU A 89 1.46 -10.00 1.98
CA LEU A 89 0.39 -10.49 1.11
C LEU A 89 -0.33 -11.70 1.71
N GLY A 90 0.42 -12.70 2.15
CA GLY A 90 -0.12 -13.89 2.80
C GLY A 90 -0.99 -13.52 4.01
N TYR A 91 -0.47 -12.64 4.87
CA TYR A 91 -1.15 -12.22 6.08
C TYR A 91 -2.43 -11.41 5.81
N PHE A 92 -2.39 -10.38 4.96
CA PHE A 92 -3.56 -9.52 4.77
C PHE A 92 -4.57 -10.06 3.77
N LYS A 93 -4.14 -10.85 2.77
CA LYS A 93 -5.02 -11.33 1.70
C LYS A 93 -5.50 -12.76 1.89
N TYR A 94 -4.66 -13.63 2.41
CA TYR A 94 -4.90 -15.07 2.37
C TYR A 94 -5.09 -15.70 3.75
N THR A 95 -4.94 -14.96 4.85
CA THR A 95 -5.10 -15.53 6.20
C THR A 95 -6.46 -16.19 6.39
N ASP A 96 -7.56 -15.50 6.06
CA ASP A 96 -8.90 -16.07 6.19
C ASP A 96 -9.08 -17.28 5.27
N PHE A 97 -8.53 -17.25 4.05
CA PHE A 97 -8.51 -18.42 3.16
C PHE A 97 -7.79 -19.62 3.81
N PHE A 98 -6.65 -19.41 4.46
CA PHE A 98 -5.94 -20.49 5.15
C PHE A 98 -6.71 -21.00 6.39
N ILE A 99 -7.35 -20.10 7.14
CA ILE A 99 -8.17 -20.46 8.31
C ILE A 99 -9.38 -21.29 7.85
N GLU A 100 -10.08 -20.89 6.78
CA GLU A 100 -11.20 -21.62 6.21
C GLU A 100 -10.81 -23.04 5.79
N ASN A 101 -9.68 -23.20 5.07
CA ASN A 101 -9.19 -24.52 4.65
C ASN A 101 -8.79 -25.39 5.85
N PHE A 102 -8.19 -24.79 6.88
CA PHE A 102 -7.82 -25.50 8.11
C PHE A 102 -9.05 -25.97 8.90
N ASN A 103 -10.05 -25.10 9.03
CA ASN A 103 -11.34 -25.40 9.66
C ASN A 103 -12.04 -26.56 8.94
N TRP A 104 -12.08 -26.50 7.61
CA TRP A 104 -12.64 -27.56 6.78
C TRP A 104 -11.88 -28.89 6.91
N ALA A 105 -10.54 -28.87 6.88
CA ALA A 105 -9.73 -30.09 6.92
C ALA A 105 -9.73 -30.80 8.29
N LEU A 106 -9.89 -30.05 9.38
CA LEU A 106 -9.77 -30.57 10.75
C LEU A 106 -11.08 -30.53 11.54
N ASN A 107 -12.20 -30.13 10.92
CA ASN A 107 -13.48 -29.87 11.59
C ASN A 107 -13.30 -29.03 12.86
N LYS A 108 -12.59 -27.91 12.72
CA LYS A 108 -12.41 -26.90 13.78
C LYS A 108 -13.14 -25.63 13.38
N ASP A 109 -13.53 -24.85 14.37
CA ASP A 109 -14.19 -23.55 14.19
C ASP A 109 -13.27 -22.43 14.71
N VAL A 110 -12.14 -22.21 14.03
CA VAL A 110 -11.30 -21.04 14.30
C VAL A 110 -11.98 -19.82 13.69
N GLU A 111 -12.14 -18.74 14.47
CA GLU A 111 -12.74 -17.50 14.00
C GLU A 111 -11.90 -16.84 12.89
N LEU A 112 -12.61 -16.27 11.89
CA LEU A 112 -12.00 -15.52 10.80
C LEU A 112 -11.59 -14.12 11.30
N LEU A 113 -10.44 -13.64 10.83
CA LEU A 113 -9.89 -12.36 11.28
C LEU A 113 -10.48 -11.18 10.49
N HIS A 114 -11.08 -11.42 9.32
CA HIS A 114 -11.73 -10.42 8.47
C HIS A 114 -10.87 -9.17 8.27
N LEU A 115 -9.58 -9.40 8.03
CA LEU A 115 -8.61 -8.33 7.84
C LEU A 115 -8.94 -7.59 6.55
N ALA A 116 -9.36 -6.33 6.68
CA ALA A 116 -9.52 -5.47 5.53
C ALA A 116 -8.17 -5.26 4.84
N LEU A 117 -8.13 -5.52 3.53
CA LEU A 117 -6.96 -5.25 2.73
C LEU A 117 -6.68 -3.74 2.70
N PRO A 118 -5.46 -3.30 3.06
CA PRO A 118 -5.02 -1.97 2.67
C PRO A 118 -5.09 -1.92 1.14
N LEU A 119 -5.91 -1.02 0.59
CA LEU A 119 -5.82 -0.63 -0.81
C LEU A 119 -4.38 -0.11 -0.99
N ALA A 120 -3.47 -0.92 -1.52
CA ALA A 120 -2.06 -0.60 -1.78
C ALA A 120 -1.24 -1.83 -2.21
N ILE A 121 -1.78 -3.05 -2.05
CA ILE A 121 -1.12 -4.30 -2.44
C ILE A 121 -2.00 -5.10 -3.40
#